data_AF-A0AB38RPH7-F1
#
_entry.id   AF-A0AB38RPH7-F1
#
_cell.length_a   1.000
_cell.length_b   1.000
_cell.length_c   1.000
_cell.angle_alpha   90.00
_cell.angle_beta   90.00
_cell.angle_gamma   90.00
#
_symmetry.space_group_name_H-M   'P 1'
#
loop_
_entity.id
_entity.type
_entity.pdbx_description
1 polymer ?
#
loop_
_entity_poly.entity_id
_entity_poly.type
_entity_poly.pdbx_seq_one_letter_code
_entity_poly.pdbx_strand_id
1 'polypeptide(L)'
;MSDITIYTVGHSTHPIDEFVDLLETYGIRKLIDVRTIAKSRHNPQFGEAALAASVRARRITYRRMTALGGLRHVRKDSINGAWRNASFQGYADYMQTEEFADAIDLLVERGHNSDAAIMCAEAVPWRCHRSMIGDALVVRGVVVLDIMTKKSAPPHTLTSFAHVDGTRVSYPASPETSP
;
A
#
# COMPACT_ATOMS: atom_id res chain seq x y z
N MET A 1 -24.24 -3.08 -5.67
CA MET A 1 -23.30 -1.99 -5.35
C MET A 1 -22.04 -2.30 -6.13
N SER A 2 -21.49 -1.36 -6.87
CA SER A 2 -20.22 -1.58 -7.58
C SER A 2 -19.11 -1.65 -6.53
N ASP A 3 -18.45 -2.81 -6.42
CA ASP A 3 -17.34 -2.99 -5.50
C ASP A 3 -16.19 -2.05 -5.91
N ILE A 4 -15.76 -1.19 -4.99
CA ILE A 4 -14.64 -0.27 -5.20
C ILE A 4 -13.39 -1.11 -5.41
N THR A 5 -12.62 -0.86 -6.49
CA THR A 5 -11.32 -1.51 -6.72
C THR A 5 -10.17 -0.54 -6.52
N ILE A 6 -9.16 -0.91 -5.73
CA ILE A 6 -7.91 -0.17 -5.59
C ILE A 6 -6.74 -1.07 -5.96
N TYR A 7 -5.86 -0.59 -6.82
CA TYR A 7 -4.68 -1.33 -7.23
C TYR A 7 -3.50 -1.05 -6.30
N THR A 8 -2.58 -1.98 -6.18
CA THR A 8 -1.26 -1.73 -5.60
C THR A 8 -0.18 -1.94 -6.64
N VAL A 9 0.91 -1.16 -6.57
CA VAL A 9 2.03 -1.31 -7.50
C VAL A 9 3.36 -0.98 -6.81
N GLY A 10 4.40 -1.71 -7.18
CA GLY A 10 5.78 -1.43 -6.80
C GLY A 10 6.53 -0.78 -7.93
N HIS A 11 7.20 0.35 -7.70
CA HIS A 11 8.00 0.95 -8.77
C HIS A 11 9.31 0.19 -9.04
N SER A 12 9.82 -0.55 -8.05
CA SER A 12 11.07 -1.34 -8.13
C SER A 12 12.20 -0.53 -8.79
N THR A 13 12.85 -1.10 -9.80
CA THR A 13 13.84 -0.47 -10.66
C THR A 13 13.33 -0.28 -12.09
N HIS A 14 12.01 -0.21 -12.30
CA HIS A 14 11.46 -0.06 -13.65
C HIS A 14 11.95 1.24 -14.32
N PRO A 15 12.24 1.23 -15.62
CA PRO A 15 12.27 2.44 -16.43
C PRO A 15 10.96 3.22 -16.27
N ILE A 16 11.03 4.55 -16.29
CA ILE A 16 9.85 5.39 -16.03
C ILE A 16 8.74 5.13 -17.05
N ASP A 17 9.06 4.99 -18.33
CA ASP A 17 8.07 4.74 -19.37
C ASP A 17 7.39 3.37 -19.19
N GLU A 18 8.16 2.34 -18.82
CA GLU A 18 7.60 1.01 -18.53
C GLU A 18 6.64 1.05 -17.33
N PHE A 19 7.00 1.80 -16.28
CA PHE A 19 6.14 1.98 -15.12
C PHE A 19 4.86 2.74 -15.46
N VAL A 20 4.93 3.80 -16.28
CA VAL A 20 3.71 4.54 -16.65
C VAL A 20 2.84 3.74 -17.60
N ASP A 21 3.41 3.01 -18.56
CA ASP A 21 2.67 2.08 -19.40
C ASP A 21 1.95 1.00 -18.57
N LEU A 22 2.60 0.52 -17.49
CA LEU A 22 2.01 -0.44 -16.57
C LEU A 22 0.75 0.15 -15.91
N LEU A 23 0.81 1.40 -15.45
CA LEU A 23 -0.35 2.12 -14.91
C LEU A 23 -1.47 2.28 -15.95
N GLU A 24 -1.11 2.69 -17.18
CA GLU A 24 -2.08 2.86 -18.27
C GLU A 24 -2.77 1.54 -18.66
N THR A 25 -2.03 0.43 -18.62
CA THR A 25 -2.57 -0.91 -18.93
C THR A 25 -3.73 -1.29 -18.01
N TYR A 26 -3.69 -0.87 -16.75
CA TYR A 26 -4.75 -1.11 -15.76
C TYR A 26 -5.74 0.06 -15.64
N GLY A 27 -5.68 1.04 -16.55
CA GLY A 27 -6.59 2.19 -16.55
C GLY A 27 -6.40 3.14 -15.36
N ILE A 28 -5.23 3.13 -14.71
CA ILE A 28 -4.97 3.96 -13.54
C ILE A 28 -4.91 5.44 -13.92
N ARG A 29 -5.69 6.27 -13.21
CA ARG A 29 -5.75 7.73 -13.39
C ARG A 29 -5.34 8.49 -12.13
N LYS A 30 -5.31 7.84 -10.98
CA LYS A 30 -4.84 8.38 -9.69
C LYS A 30 -3.72 7.50 -9.13
N LEU A 31 -2.49 8.03 -9.13
CA LEU A 31 -1.36 7.41 -8.46
C LEU A 31 -1.18 8.01 -7.06
N ILE A 32 -1.30 7.18 -6.04
CA ILE A 32 -1.20 7.56 -4.64
C ILE A 32 0.11 7.02 -4.08
N ASP A 33 1.08 7.89 -3.88
CA ASP A 33 2.39 7.53 -3.36
C ASP A 33 2.34 7.42 -1.83
N VAL A 34 2.48 6.19 -1.32
CA VAL A 34 2.47 5.89 0.12
C VAL A 34 3.88 5.77 0.69
N ARG A 35 4.90 6.34 0.04
CA ARG A 35 6.28 6.37 0.56
C ARG A 35 6.47 7.54 1.54
N THR A 36 7.00 7.20 2.72
CA THR A 36 7.47 8.19 3.71
C THR A 36 8.68 8.97 3.22
N ILE A 37 9.46 8.41 2.29
CA ILE A 37 10.56 9.09 1.61
C ILE A 37 10.43 8.84 0.11
N ALA A 38 9.88 9.80 -0.63
CA ALA A 38 9.72 9.75 -2.08
C ALA A 38 10.97 10.30 -2.81
N LYS A 39 12.16 9.83 -2.40
CA LYS A 39 13.46 10.22 -2.96
C LYS A 39 14.36 8.99 -3.06
N SER A 40 15.07 8.85 -4.17
CA SER A 40 16.06 7.79 -4.36
C SER A 40 17.18 8.29 -5.25
N ARG A 41 18.44 8.00 -4.86
CA ARG A 41 19.60 8.23 -5.72
C ARG A 41 19.74 7.17 -6.80
N HIS A 42 19.33 5.94 -6.50
CA HIS A 42 19.44 4.82 -7.42
C HIS A 42 18.34 4.86 -8.49
N ASN A 43 17.13 5.29 -8.10
CA ASN A 43 15.99 5.46 -8.99
C ASN A 43 15.50 6.92 -9.00
N PRO A 44 16.29 7.87 -9.54
CA PRO A 44 15.95 9.29 -9.52
C PRO A 44 14.63 9.62 -10.25
N GLN A 45 14.23 8.81 -11.23
CA GLN A 45 12.95 8.93 -11.94
C GLN A 45 11.73 8.76 -11.03
N PHE A 46 11.89 8.03 -9.92
CA PHE A 46 10.85 7.88 -8.89
C PHE A 46 10.97 8.90 -7.76
N GLY A 47 11.81 9.92 -7.90
CA GLY A 47 11.76 11.09 -7.03
C GLY A 47 10.45 11.85 -7.25
N GLU A 48 9.85 12.35 -6.16
CA GLU A 48 8.51 12.96 -6.16
C GLU A 48 8.24 13.92 -7.33
N ALA A 49 9.12 14.91 -7.56
CA ALA A 49 8.93 15.87 -8.64
C ALA A 49 9.03 15.24 -10.04
N ALA A 50 10.01 14.36 -10.26
CA ALA A 50 10.24 13.69 -11.55
C ALA A 50 9.10 12.73 -11.88
N LEU A 51 8.68 11.94 -10.91
CA LEU A 51 7.56 11.01 -11.05
C LEU A 51 6.26 11.78 -11.33
N ALA A 52 5.97 12.83 -10.55
CA ALA A 52 4.77 13.63 -10.73
C ALA A 52 4.71 14.28 -12.11
N ALA A 53 5.84 14.74 -12.66
CA ALA A 53 5.90 15.25 -14.03
C ALA A 53 5.60 14.14 -15.05
N SER A 54 6.23 12.98 -14.91
CA SER A 54 6.12 11.86 -15.85
C SER A 54 4.68 11.32 -15.95
N VAL A 55 4.03 11.11 -14.81
CA VAL A 55 2.65 10.58 -14.78
C VAL A 55 1.63 11.63 -15.25
N ARG A 56 1.85 12.92 -14.94
CA ARG A 56 0.97 14.00 -15.44
C ARG A 56 1.05 14.16 -16.96
N ALA A 57 2.21 13.94 -17.57
CA ALA A 57 2.34 13.92 -19.03
C ALA A 57 1.43 12.85 -19.69
N ARG A 58 1.12 11.79 -18.94
CA ARG A 58 0.17 10.71 -19.31
C ARG A 58 -1.22 10.90 -18.69
N ARG A 59 -1.51 12.13 -18.25
CA ARG A 59 -2.77 12.56 -17.63
C ARG A 59 -3.12 11.80 -16.34
N ILE A 60 -2.16 11.14 -15.70
CA ILE A 60 -2.36 10.48 -14.41
C ILE A 60 -2.06 11.50 -13.31
N THR A 61 -2.97 11.65 -12.36
CA THR A 61 -2.76 12.53 -11.21
C THR A 61 -1.82 11.86 -10.21
N TYR A 62 -0.95 12.66 -9.59
CA TYR A 62 -0.04 12.20 -8.55
C TYR A 62 -0.38 12.88 -7.24
N ARG A 63 -0.53 12.10 -6.18
CA ARG A 63 -0.64 12.63 -4.81
C ARG A 63 0.13 11.75 -3.86
N ARG A 64 0.95 12.39 -3.02
CA ARG A 64 1.62 11.71 -1.93
C ARG A 64 0.73 11.70 -0.68
N MET A 65 0.69 10.56 0.00
CA MET A 65 -0.12 10.35 1.20
C MET A 65 0.74 9.79 2.32
N THR A 66 1.47 10.67 2.99
CA THR A 66 2.46 10.32 4.03
C THR A 66 1.85 9.71 5.28
N ALA A 67 0.55 9.93 5.53
CA ALA A 67 -0.18 9.26 6.61
C ALA A 67 -0.14 7.72 6.42
N LEU A 68 -0.30 7.22 5.20
CA LEU A 68 -0.15 5.79 4.89
C LEU A 68 1.31 5.35 4.70
N GLY A 69 2.27 6.23 5.01
CA GLY A 69 3.70 5.99 4.90
C GLY A 69 4.25 4.96 5.88
N GLY A 70 5.20 4.15 5.42
CA GLY A 70 6.00 3.27 6.27
C GLY A 70 6.94 4.01 7.25
N LEU A 71 8.00 3.32 7.72
CA LEU A 71 8.95 3.84 8.73
C LEU A 71 8.27 4.20 10.06
N ARG A 72 7.41 3.30 10.53
CA ARG A 72 6.77 3.39 11.85
C ARG A 72 7.57 2.58 12.87
N HIS A 73 7.49 2.96 14.14
CA HIS A 73 8.22 2.33 15.23
C HIS A 73 7.32 1.42 16.06
N VAL A 74 7.88 0.31 16.53
CA VAL A 74 7.21 -0.60 17.45
C VAL A 74 6.89 0.13 18.75
N ARG A 75 5.65 -0.03 19.22
CA ARG A 75 5.23 0.45 20.54
C ARG A 75 5.59 -0.58 21.62
N LYS A 76 5.86 -0.12 22.83
CA LYS A 76 6.19 -1.00 23.97
C LYS A 76 5.05 -1.98 24.32
N ASP A 77 3.83 -1.56 24.09
CA ASP A 77 2.57 -2.27 24.32
C ASP A 77 2.02 -2.91 23.04
N SER A 78 2.88 -3.23 22.06
CA SER A 78 2.48 -3.79 20.77
C SER A 78 1.68 -5.08 20.94
N ILE A 79 0.46 -5.09 20.41
CA ILE A 79 -0.37 -6.31 20.27
C ILE A 79 0.00 -7.10 19.01
N ASN A 80 0.90 -6.60 18.16
CA ASN A 80 1.18 -7.12 16.82
C ASN A 80 2.42 -8.04 16.79
N GLY A 81 2.52 -8.95 17.77
CA GLY A 81 3.69 -9.76 18.03
C GLY A 81 4.02 -10.86 16.99
N ALA A 82 3.17 -11.11 15.99
CA ALA A 82 3.45 -12.14 14.98
C ALA A 82 4.54 -11.73 13.96
N TRP A 83 4.83 -10.44 13.84
CA TRP A 83 5.81 -9.93 12.87
C TRP A 83 7.25 -10.13 13.36
N ARG A 84 8.04 -10.90 12.61
CA ARG A 84 9.49 -11.04 12.86
C ARG A 84 10.28 -9.76 12.55
N ASN A 85 9.74 -8.90 11.69
CA ASN A 85 10.40 -7.67 11.27
C ASN A 85 9.80 -6.48 12.02
N ALA A 86 10.65 -5.75 12.75
CA ALA A 86 10.24 -4.62 13.58
C ALA A 86 9.57 -3.47 12.78
N SER A 87 9.92 -3.26 11.50
CA SER A 87 9.26 -2.25 10.66
C SER A 87 7.83 -2.64 10.30
N PHE A 88 7.56 -3.93 10.09
CA PHE A 88 6.19 -4.42 9.89
C PHE A 88 5.38 -4.35 11.18
N GLN A 89 5.97 -4.81 12.29
CA GLN A 89 5.34 -4.68 13.61
C GLN A 89 4.99 -3.23 13.95
N GLY A 90 5.93 -2.30 13.74
CA GLY A 90 5.70 -0.88 13.99
C GLY A 90 4.63 -0.27 13.08
N TYR A 91 4.52 -0.74 11.83
CA TYR A 91 3.43 -0.30 10.95
C TYR A 91 2.08 -0.86 11.43
N ALA A 92 2.03 -2.13 11.82
CA ALA A 92 0.84 -2.74 12.39
C ALA A 92 0.37 -2.05 13.69
N ASP A 93 1.30 -1.56 14.51
CA ASP A 93 0.98 -0.73 15.68
C ASP A 93 0.38 0.62 15.28
N TYR A 94 0.91 1.24 14.22
CA TYR A 94 0.35 2.47 13.66
C TYR A 94 -1.06 2.27 13.11
N MET A 95 -1.37 1.10 12.54
CA MET A 95 -2.72 0.77 12.06
C MET A 95 -3.80 0.80 13.16
N GLN A 96 -3.41 0.78 14.43
CA GLN A 96 -4.33 0.86 15.57
C GLN A 96 -4.70 2.30 15.95
N THR A 97 -4.19 3.32 15.23
CA THR A 97 -4.42 4.73 15.53
C THR A 97 -5.60 5.30 14.74
N GLU A 98 -6.22 6.37 15.28
CA GLU A 98 -7.23 7.15 14.54
C GLU A 98 -6.66 7.77 13.28
N GLU A 99 -5.39 8.21 13.31
CA GLU A 99 -4.71 8.79 12.14
C GLU A 99 -4.66 7.79 10.96
N PHE A 100 -4.39 6.50 11.23
CA PHE A 100 -4.45 5.49 10.19
C PHE A 100 -5.88 5.26 9.70
N ALA A 101 -6.86 5.22 10.61
CA ALA A 101 -8.27 5.04 10.26
C ALA A 101 -8.77 6.15 9.32
N ASP A 102 -8.50 7.41 9.65
CA ASP A 102 -8.86 8.56 8.81
C ASP A 102 -8.15 8.50 7.45
N ALA A 103 -6.88 8.08 7.44
CA ALA A 103 -6.10 7.99 6.22
C ALA A 103 -6.59 6.86 5.29
N ILE A 104 -6.95 5.70 5.83
CA ILE A 104 -7.44 4.59 5.01
C ILE A 104 -8.84 4.87 4.47
N ASP A 105 -9.70 5.53 5.24
CA ASP A 105 -11.05 5.89 4.78
C ASP A 105 -10.99 6.95 3.67
N LEU A 106 -10.12 7.96 3.81
CA LEU A 106 -9.83 8.92 2.74
C LEU A 106 -9.25 8.25 1.47
N LEU A 107 -8.52 7.14 1.62
CA LEU A 107 -8.05 6.36 0.47
C LEU A 107 -9.23 5.66 -0.23
N VAL A 108 -10.16 5.06 0.53
CA VAL A 108 -11.39 4.46 -0.02
C VAL A 108 -12.20 5.47 -0.80
N GLU A 109 -12.41 6.67 -0.26
CA GLU A 109 -13.11 7.77 -0.95
C GLU A 109 -12.45 8.12 -2.29
N ARG A 110 -11.11 8.18 -2.31
CA ARG A 110 -10.38 8.42 -3.57
C ARG A 110 -10.45 7.25 -4.54
N GLY A 111 -10.72 6.05 -4.05
CA GLY A 111 -10.86 4.83 -4.84
C GLY A 111 -12.19 4.71 -5.59
N HIS A 112 -13.20 5.54 -5.32
CA HIS A 112 -14.58 5.33 -5.81
C HIS A 112 -14.74 5.05 -7.32
N ASN A 113 -13.90 5.63 -8.18
CA ASN A 113 -13.97 5.40 -9.64
C ASN A 113 -13.20 4.16 -10.13
N SER A 114 -12.62 3.37 -9.21
CA SER A 114 -11.85 2.15 -9.49
C SER A 114 -10.65 2.33 -10.44
N ASP A 115 -10.05 3.52 -10.41
CA ASP A 115 -8.94 3.99 -11.26
C ASP A 115 -7.74 4.48 -10.42
N ALA A 116 -7.68 4.05 -9.15
CA ALA A 116 -6.63 4.44 -8.20
C ALA A 116 -5.63 3.30 -7.96
N ALA A 117 -4.34 3.64 -7.90
CA ALA A 117 -3.29 2.74 -7.45
C ALA A 117 -2.49 3.35 -6.28
N ILE A 118 -2.30 2.60 -5.20
CA ILE A 118 -1.28 2.92 -4.20
C ILE A 118 0.09 2.40 -4.64
N MET A 119 1.14 3.16 -4.37
CA MET A 119 2.48 2.82 -4.84
C MET A 119 3.55 2.92 -3.76
N CYS A 120 4.43 1.92 -3.71
CA CYS A 120 5.65 1.91 -2.90
C CYS A 120 6.89 1.51 -3.73
N ALA A 121 8.06 1.41 -3.08
CA ALA A 121 9.31 1.12 -3.77
C ALA A 121 9.51 -0.36 -4.09
N GLU A 122 9.18 -1.25 -3.15
CA GLU A 122 9.40 -2.69 -3.30
C GLU A 122 8.64 -3.28 -4.49
N ALA A 123 9.21 -4.24 -5.22
CA ALA A 123 8.51 -4.88 -6.33
C ALA A 123 7.27 -5.64 -5.87
N VAL A 124 7.40 -6.41 -4.79
CA VAL A 124 6.37 -7.35 -4.32
C VAL A 124 5.69 -6.83 -3.04
N PRO A 125 4.35 -6.97 -2.92
CA PRO A 125 3.59 -6.37 -1.82
C PRO A 125 3.94 -6.99 -0.46
N TRP A 126 4.18 -8.31 -0.38
CA TRP A 126 4.50 -9.02 0.88
C TRP A 126 5.86 -8.67 1.50
N ARG A 127 6.66 -7.84 0.83
CA ARG A 127 7.91 -7.27 1.37
C ARG A 127 7.81 -5.77 1.67
N CYS A 128 6.63 -5.18 1.51
CA CYS A 128 6.38 -3.75 1.71
C CYS A 128 5.20 -3.54 2.65
N HIS A 129 5.13 -2.38 3.31
CA HIS A 129 3.99 -2.00 4.15
C HIS A 129 2.67 -1.88 3.36
N ARG A 130 2.74 -1.73 2.03
CA ARG A 130 1.54 -1.68 1.18
C ARG A 130 0.67 -2.94 1.26
N SER A 131 1.24 -4.09 1.63
CA SER A 131 0.44 -5.30 1.93
C SER A 131 -0.53 -5.06 3.07
N MET A 132 -0.06 -4.49 4.18
CA MET A 132 -0.92 -4.17 5.33
C MET A 132 -1.95 -3.07 5.03
N ILE A 133 -1.67 -2.16 4.08
CA ILE A 133 -2.70 -1.25 3.54
C ILE A 133 -3.76 -2.06 2.76
N GLY A 134 -3.32 -3.04 1.95
CA GLY A 134 -4.19 -3.99 1.27
C GLY A 134 -5.09 -4.75 2.23
N ASP A 135 -4.54 -5.30 3.33
CA ASP A 135 -5.30 -5.95 4.39
C ASP A 135 -6.41 -5.03 4.93
N ALA A 136 -6.06 -3.78 5.25
CA ALA A 136 -7.00 -2.78 5.78
C ALA A 136 -8.11 -2.37 4.79
N LEU A 137 -7.81 -2.38 3.49
CA LEU A 137 -8.78 -2.13 2.41
C LEU A 137 -9.73 -3.33 2.23
N VAL A 138 -9.19 -4.55 2.22
CA VAL A 138 -9.99 -5.78 2.04
C VAL A 138 -11.03 -5.93 3.16
N VAL A 139 -10.66 -5.70 4.42
CA VAL A 139 -11.63 -5.77 5.53
C VAL A 139 -12.68 -4.65 5.51
N ARG A 140 -12.49 -3.61 4.68
CA ARG A 140 -13.47 -2.56 4.39
C ARG A 140 -14.34 -2.87 3.17
N GLY A 141 -14.23 -4.07 2.59
CA GLY A 141 -14.98 -4.47 1.41
C GLY A 141 -14.46 -3.88 0.09
N VAL A 142 -13.24 -3.34 0.07
CA VAL A 142 -12.58 -2.88 -1.16
C VAL A 142 -11.89 -4.07 -1.83
N VAL A 143 -12.12 -4.23 -3.13
CA VAL A 143 -11.34 -5.18 -3.94
C VAL A 143 -9.95 -4.60 -4.14
N VAL A 144 -8.92 -5.35 -3.73
CA VAL A 144 -7.53 -4.93 -3.92
C VAL A 144 -6.86 -5.85 -4.93
N LEU A 145 -6.24 -5.28 -5.97
CA LEU A 145 -5.50 -6.01 -6.99
C LEU A 145 -4.03 -5.60 -6.98
N ASP A 146 -3.13 -6.54 -6.77
CA ASP A 146 -1.69 -6.30 -6.69
C ASP A 146 -1.05 -6.37 -8.08
N ILE A 147 -0.80 -5.24 -8.72
CA ILE A 147 -0.17 -5.20 -10.05
C ILE A 147 1.26 -5.74 -9.96
N MET A 148 1.48 -6.89 -10.62
CA MET A 148 2.79 -7.54 -10.70
C MET A 148 3.44 -7.33 -12.07
N THR A 149 2.65 -7.35 -13.14
CA THR A 149 3.09 -7.15 -14.54
C THR A 149 1.95 -6.58 -15.37
N LYS A 150 2.18 -6.25 -16.65
CA LYS A 150 1.12 -5.84 -17.60
C LYS A 150 0.00 -6.89 -17.82
N LYS A 151 0.19 -8.14 -17.36
CA LYS A 151 -0.75 -9.26 -17.57
C LYS A 151 -1.22 -9.91 -16.26
N SER A 152 -0.73 -9.46 -15.12
CA SER A 152 -1.00 -10.10 -13.83
C SER A 152 -1.19 -9.03 -12.75
N ALA A 153 -2.40 -9.03 -12.20
CA ALA A 153 -2.78 -8.28 -11.00
C ALA A 153 -3.67 -9.17 -10.12
N PRO A 154 -3.10 -10.19 -9.44
CA PRO A 154 -3.87 -11.08 -8.58
C PRO A 154 -4.58 -10.31 -7.46
N PRO A 155 -5.73 -10.82 -6.97
CA PRO A 155 -6.36 -10.29 -5.78
C PRO A 155 -5.42 -10.34 -4.57
N HIS A 156 -5.45 -9.28 -3.78
CA HIS A 156 -4.76 -9.23 -2.51
C HIS A 156 -5.34 -10.29 -1.57
N THR A 157 -4.46 -11.08 -0.96
CA THR A 157 -4.86 -12.08 0.04
C THR A 157 -4.51 -11.54 1.41
N LEU A 158 -5.49 -11.57 2.32
CA LEU A 158 -5.29 -11.15 3.70
C LEU A 158 -4.10 -11.91 4.31
N THR A 159 -3.20 -11.20 4.98
CA THR A 159 -2.07 -11.81 5.70
C THR A 159 -2.58 -12.96 6.60
N SER A 160 -1.98 -14.14 6.50
CA SER A 160 -2.56 -15.39 7.03
C SER A 160 -2.75 -15.42 8.55
N PHE A 161 -1.99 -14.63 9.30
CA PHE A 161 -2.08 -14.48 10.75
C PHE A 161 -2.73 -13.15 11.16
N ALA A 162 -3.40 -12.46 10.24
CA ALA A 162 -4.20 -11.28 10.54
C ALA A 162 -5.45 -11.68 11.34
N HIS A 163 -5.73 -10.91 12.38
CA HIS A 163 -6.97 -10.95 13.13
C HIS A 163 -7.82 -9.74 12.75
N VAL A 164 -9.09 -9.98 12.41
CA VAL A 164 -10.02 -8.95 11.94
C VAL A 164 -11.11 -8.73 12.98
N ASP A 165 -11.30 -7.48 13.38
CA ASP A 165 -12.40 -7.02 14.24
C ASP A 165 -13.09 -5.82 13.58
N GLY A 166 -14.23 -6.07 12.95
CA GLY A 166 -14.88 -5.10 12.07
C GLY A 166 -13.95 -4.67 10.93
N THR A 167 -13.56 -3.38 10.91
CA THR A 167 -12.63 -2.80 9.92
C THR A 167 -11.19 -2.68 10.44
N ARG A 168 -10.91 -3.19 11.65
CA ARG A 168 -9.58 -3.16 12.26
C ARG A 168 -8.85 -4.47 12.01
N VAL A 169 -7.56 -4.37 11.71
CA VAL A 169 -6.66 -5.51 11.50
C VAL A 169 -5.53 -5.44 12.52
N SER A 170 -5.29 -6.55 13.21
CA SER A 170 -4.13 -6.75 14.09
C SER A 170 -3.43 -8.07 13.77
N TYR A 171 -2.22 -8.27 14.31
CA TYR A 171 -1.37 -9.42 14.00
C TYR A 171 -0.80 -10.03 15.30
N PRO A 172 -1.66 -10.54 16.19
CA PRO A 172 -1.22 -11.10 17.46
C PRO A 172 -0.33 -12.31 17.26
N ALA A 173 0.66 -12.47 18.14
CA ALA A 173 1.43 -13.72 18.18
C ALA A 173 0.47 -14.89 18.47
N SER A 174 0.64 -16.00 17.74
CA SER A 174 -0.11 -17.22 18.04
C SER A 174 0.17 -17.64 19.50
N PRO A 175 -0.83 -18.15 20.24
CA PRO A 175 -0.63 -18.64 21.61
C PRO A 175 0.31 -19.85 21.74
N GLU A 176 0.93 -20.34 20.66
CA GLU A 176 1.86 -21.47 20.68
C GLU A 176 3.21 -21.10 20.05
N THR A 177 4.12 -20.58 20.86
CA THR A 177 5.46 -21.17 21.08
C THR A 177 6.11 -20.48 22.28
N SER A 178 5.64 -20.80 23.48
CA SER A 178 6.51 -20.77 24.65
C SER A 178 7.39 -22.03 24.59
N PRO A 179 8.72 -21.92 24.72
CA PRO A 179 9.56 -23.10 24.96
C PRO A 179 9.22 -23.80 26.27
#